data_AF-A0A352VLG0-F1
#
_entry.id   AF-A0A352VLG0-F1
#
_cell.length_a   1.000
_cell.length_b   1.000
_cell.length_c   1.000
_cell.angle_alpha   90.00
_cell.angle_beta   90.00
_cell.angle_gamma   90.00
#
_symmetry.space_group_name_H-M   'P 1'
#
loop_
_entity.id
_entity.type
_entity.pdbx_description
1 polymer ?
#
loop_
_entity_poly.entity_id
_entity_poly.type
_entity_poly.pdbx_seq_one_letter_code
_entity_poly.pdbx_strand_id
1 'polypeptide(L)'
;SDPLRSDVSLSYPRFAQPELNGALVDSHFTERSREGRLLTFLARFLTERGLASVVGVGLDEGVALVIDQGRYSVSTTGGGSAWIYQVKEPVVLAAGAPLDLTGVRFVRLANGSDGLWPIDFEAVAVEELSVEQGVVRRGAS
;
A
#
# COMPACT_ATOMS: atom_id res chain seq x y z
N SER A 1 13.82 1.65 7.61
CA SER A 1 14.68 1.49 6.42
C SER A 1 15.05 2.87 5.88
N ASP A 2 16.25 3.04 5.30
CA ASP A 2 16.57 4.23 4.48
C ASP A 2 15.90 4.06 3.10
N PRO A 3 14.92 4.91 2.75
CA PRO A 3 14.17 4.75 1.51
C PRO A 3 15.04 5.01 0.27
N LEU A 4 16.04 5.88 0.34
CA LEU A 4 16.79 6.36 -0.84
C LEU A 4 18.04 5.52 -1.14
N ARG A 5 18.22 4.39 -0.46
CA ARG A 5 19.33 3.47 -0.72
C ARG A 5 19.20 2.82 -2.10
N SER A 6 20.34 2.56 -2.76
CA SER A 6 20.41 2.02 -4.12
C SER A 6 19.90 0.58 -4.29
N ASP A 7 19.81 -0.20 -3.21
CA ASP A 7 19.22 -1.54 -3.19
C ASP A 7 17.67 -1.51 -3.13
N VAL A 8 17.08 -0.33 -2.93
CA VAL A 8 15.63 -0.09 -3.03
C VAL A 8 15.29 0.25 -4.48
N SER A 9 14.73 -0.73 -5.20
CA SER A 9 14.35 -0.58 -6.62
C SER A 9 12.83 -0.51 -6.79
N LEU A 10 12.38 0.45 -7.60
CA LEU A 10 11.01 0.60 -8.07
C LEU A 10 10.99 0.47 -9.58
N SER A 11 10.04 -0.32 -10.10
CA SER A 11 9.84 -0.49 -11.53
C SER A 11 8.42 -0.09 -11.89
N TYR A 12 8.27 0.61 -13.01
CA TYR A 12 6.99 1.07 -13.51
C TYR A 12 6.65 0.32 -14.80
N PRO A 13 5.42 -0.18 -14.96
CA PRO A 13 5.01 -0.87 -16.17
C PRO A 13 5.11 0.07 -17.39
N ARG A 14 5.45 -0.49 -18.55
CA ARG A 14 5.54 0.25 -19.83
C ARG A 14 4.24 0.24 -20.63
N PHE A 15 3.22 -0.45 -20.15
CA PHE A 15 1.89 -0.52 -20.75
C PHE A 15 0.87 0.15 -19.82
N ALA A 16 -0.21 0.67 -20.40
CA ALA A 16 -1.23 1.38 -19.62
C ALA A 16 -2.01 0.39 -18.74
N GLN A 17 -2.11 0.71 -17.46
CA GLN A 17 -3.01 0.08 -16.49
C GLN A 17 -3.77 1.20 -15.76
N PRO A 18 -4.74 1.87 -16.42
CA PRO A 18 -5.42 3.04 -15.87
C PRO A 18 -6.04 2.79 -14.50
N GLU A 19 -6.52 1.57 -14.27
CA GLU A 19 -7.13 1.13 -13.01
C GLU A 19 -6.14 1.16 -11.85
N LEU A 20 -4.83 1.07 -12.11
CA LEU A 20 -3.77 1.10 -11.11
C LEU A 20 -3.05 2.45 -11.07
N ASN A 21 -3.63 3.50 -11.64
CA ASN A 21 -3.04 4.83 -11.57
C ASN A 21 -2.90 5.27 -10.09
N GLY A 22 -1.69 5.67 -9.70
CA GLY A 22 -1.39 6.00 -8.31
C GLY A 22 -1.38 4.81 -7.36
N ALA A 23 -1.30 3.56 -7.86
CA ALA A 23 -1.22 2.36 -7.04
C ALA A 23 0.09 1.57 -7.22
N LEU A 24 0.56 0.92 -6.16
CA LEU A 24 1.63 -0.08 -6.18
C LEU A 24 1.15 -1.42 -5.60
N VAL A 25 1.59 -2.53 -6.19
CA VAL A 25 1.21 -3.88 -5.77
C VAL A 25 2.42 -4.64 -5.23
N ASP A 26 2.26 -5.34 -4.10
CA ASP A 26 3.27 -6.23 -3.50
C ASP A 26 2.61 -7.58 -3.09
N SER A 27 3.07 -8.69 -3.67
CA SER A 27 2.54 -10.05 -3.44
C SER A 27 3.31 -10.83 -2.37
N HIS A 28 2.79 -11.94 -1.85
CA HIS A 28 3.39 -12.68 -0.71
C HIS A 28 3.60 -11.78 0.50
N PHE A 29 2.57 -11.00 0.81
CA PHE A 29 2.68 -9.82 1.64
C PHE A 29 2.95 -10.14 3.11
N THR A 30 2.02 -10.82 3.79
CA THR A 30 2.19 -11.15 5.21
C THR A 30 3.21 -12.24 5.45
N GLU A 31 3.33 -13.22 4.56
CA GLU A 31 4.22 -14.38 4.69
C GLU A 31 5.70 -13.97 4.75
N ARG A 32 6.03 -12.80 4.19
CA ARG A 32 7.38 -12.25 4.15
C ARG A 32 7.52 -10.93 4.90
N SER A 33 6.54 -10.57 5.74
CA SER A 33 6.55 -9.35 6.54
C SER A 33 6.83 -8.08 5.71
N ARG A 34 6.16 -7.95 4.55
CA ARG A 34 6.49 -6.93 3.53
C ARG A 34 5.84 -5.57 3.76
N GLU A 35 5.09 -5.36 4.84
CA GLU A 35 4.41 -4.10 5.16
C GLU A 35 5.39 -2.91 5.17
N GLY A 36 6.49 -3.00 5.92
CA GLY A 36 7.49 -1.92 5.96
C GLY A 36 8.14 -1.64 4.60
N ARG A 37 8.28 -2.67 3.74
CA ARG A 37 8.81 -2.51 2.39
C ARG A 37 7.82 -1.79 1.48
N LEU A 38 6.55 -2.20 1.50
CA LEU A 38 5.50 -1.54 0.74
C LEU A 38 5.37 -0.06 1.15
N LEU A 39 5.38 0.26 2.46
CA LEU A 39 5.33 1.63 2.95
C LEU A 39 6.53 2.47 2.47
N THR A 40 7.74 1.88 2.46
CA THR A 40 8.95 2.50 1.88
C THR A 40 8.75 2.82 0.40
N PHE A 41 8.21 1.87 -0.37
CA PHE A 41 7.93 2.05 -1.79
C PHE A 41 6.87 3.11 -2.06
N LEU A 42 5.79 3.15 -1.26
CA LEU A 42 4.75 4.16 -1.39
C LEU A 42 5.27 5.57 -1.11
N ALA A 43 6.09 5.74 -0.06
CA ALA A 43 6.68 7.03 0.28
C ALA A 43 7.54 7.59 -0.87
N ARG A 44 8.36 6.72 -1.49
CA ARG A 44 9.12 7.07 -2.69
C ARG A 44 8.25 7.33 -3.89
N PHE A 45 7.27 6.47 -4.15
CA PHE A 45 6.41 6.60 -5.30
C PHE A 45 5.60 7.91 -5.27
N LEU A 46 5.07 8.27 -4.11
CA LEU A 46 4.37 9.52 -3.87
C LEU A 46 5.26 10.73 -4.21
N THR A 47 6.49 10.74 -3.68
CA THR A 47 7.45 11.84 -3.90
C THR A 47 8.01 11.88 -5.33
N GLU A 48 8.44 10.75 -5.90
CA GLU A 48 8.98 10.64 -7.26
C GLU A 48 7.96 11.00 -8.34
N ARG A 49 6.66 10.79 -8.08
CA ARG A 49 5.59 11.13 -9.01
C ARG A 49 4.93 12.48 -8.73
N GLY A 50 5.23 13.13 -7.62
CA GLY A 50 4.58 14.38 -7.21
C GLY A 50 3.07 14.22 -7.01
N LEU A 51 2.64 13.11 -6.39
CA LEU A 51 1.23 12.82 -6.12
C LEU A 51 0.87 13.23 -4.69
N ALA A 52 -0.32 13.77 -4.48
CA ALA A 52 -0.80 14.12 -3.13
C ALA A 52 -1.21 12.88 -2.30
N SER A 53 -1.52 11.77 -2.97
CA SER A 53 -1.88 10.50 -2.34
C SER A 53 -1.59 9.33 -3.27
N VAL A 54 -1.19 8.20 -2.68
CA VAL A 54 -0.97 6.93 -3.38
C VAL A 54 -1.59 5.76 -2.62
N VAL A 55 -1.89 4.70 -3.36
CA VAL A 55 -2.47 3.46 -2.84
C VAL A 55 -1.45 2.32 -2.89
N GLY A 56 -1.34 1.55 -1.81
CA GLY A 56 -0.60 0.29 -1.79
C GLY A 56 -1.54 -0.90 -1.72
N VAL A 57 -1.22 -1.96 -2.45
CA VAL A 57 -1.97 -3.21 -2.48
C VAL A 57 -1.03 -4.34 -2.08
N GLY A 58 -1.14 -4.79 -0.84
CA GLY A 58 -0.51 -6.02 -0.35
C GLY A 58 -1.40 -7.23 -0.62
N LEU A 59 -0.90 -8.25 -1.30
CA LEU A 59 -1.64 -9.49 -1.55
C LEU A 59 -0.96 -10.66 -0.85
N ASP A 60 -1.67 -11.33 0.06
CA ASP A 60 -1.22 -12.60 0.62
C ASP A 60 -1.21 -13.70 -0.44
N GLU A 61 -0.54 -14.82 -0.15
CA GLU A 61 -0.49 -15.97 -1.03
C GLU A 61 -1.89 -16.56 -1.27
N GLY A 62 -2.20 -16.89 -2.52
CA GLY A 62 -3.52 -17.41 -2.90
C GLY A 62 -4.65 -16.39 -2.76
N VAL A 63 -4.35 -15.09 -2.72
CA VAL A 63 -5.35 -14.00 -2.78
C VAL A 63 -5.33 -13.33 -4.15
N ALA A 64 -6.51 -13.08 -4.70
CA ALA A 64 -6.72 -12.24 -5.86
C ALA A 64 -7.62 -11.05 -5.51
N LEU A 65 -7.15 -9.84 -5.85
CA LEU A 65 -7.97 -8.64 -5.95
C LEU A 65 -8.28 -8.42 -7.43
N VAL A 66 -9.54 -8.55 -7.82
CA VAL A 66 -10.02 -8.33 -9.18
C VAL A 66 -10.59 -6.93 -9.25
N ILE A 67 -10.12 -6.12 -10.20
CA ILE A 67 -10.68 -4.80 -10.49
C ILE A 67 -11.33 -4.87 -11.86
N ASP A 68 -12.63 -4.58 -11.93
CA ASP A 68 -13.39 -4.55 -13.16
C ASP A 68 -14.46 -3.46 -13.09
N GLN A 69 -14.54 -2.65 -14.15
CA GLN A 69 -15.55 -1.59 -14.31
C GLN A 69 -15.71 -0.67 -13.07
N GLY A 70 -14.59 -0.25 -12.48
CA GLY A 70 -14.59 0.64 -11.31
C GLY A 70 -15.03 -0.03 -10.01
N ARG A 71 -15.03 -1.36 -9.95
CA ARG A 71 -15.32 -2.15 -8.75
C ARG A 71 -14.15 -3.07 -8.44
N TYR A 72 -14.00 -3.42 -7.16
CA TYR A 72 -13.12 -4.51 -6.76
C TYR A 72 -13.92 -5.69 -6.19
N SER A 73 -13.35 -6.89 -6.31
CA SER A 73 -13.75 -8.06 -5.53
C SER A 73 -12.52 -8.85 -5.08
N VAL A 74 -12.62 -9.51 -3.93
CA VAL A 74 -11.54 -10.32 -3.36
C VAL A 74 -11.95 -11.79 -3.32
N SER A 75 -11.10 -12.64 -3.86
CA SER A 75 -11.23 -14.09 -3.76
C SER A 75 -9.94 -14.70 -3.20
N THR A 76 -10.05 -15.71 -2.36
CA THR A 76 -8.90 -16.46 -1.85
C THR A 76 -9.11 -17.97 -1.87
N THR A 77 -8.03 -18.70 -2.08
CA THR A 77 -7.96 -20.17 -1.95
C THR A 77 -7.46 -20.66 -0.59
N GLY A 78 -7.03 -19.74 0.31
CA GLY A 78 -6.20 -20.10 1.48
C GLY A 78 -6.36 -19.23 2.73
N GLY A 79 -7.45 -18.48 2.89
CA GLY A 79 -7.73 -17.70 4.10
C GLY A 79 -6.90 -16.41 4.26
N GLY A 80 -6.05 -16.08 3.29
CA GLY A 80 -5.29 -14.84 3.23
C GLY A 80 -6.16 -13.61 2.96
N SER A 81 -5.56 -12.43 2.86
CA SER A 81 -6.26 -11.18 2.61
C SER A 81 -5.54 -10.25 1.64
N ALA A 82 -6.30 -9.29 1.10
CA ALA A 82 -5.75 -8.12 0.43
C ALA A 82 -5.68 -6.97 1.45
N TRP A 83 -4.56 -6.25 1.45
CA TRP A 83 -4.25 -5.18 2.39
C TRP A 83 -4.09 -3.89 1.60
N ILE A 84 -5.02 -2.96 1.75
CA ILE A 84 -5.03 -1.72 0.96
C ILE A 84 -4.59 -0.57 1.86
N TYR A 85 -3.51 0.10 1.50
CA TYR A 85 -2.91 1.21 2.24
C TYR A 85 -3.13 2.51 1.49
N GLN A 86 -3.31 3.61 2.22
CA GLN A 86 -3.26 4.96 1.70
C GLN A 86 -2.15 5.74 2.40
N VAL A 87 -1.26 6.30 1.60
CA VAL A 87 -0.27 7.29 2.06
C VAL A 87 -0.62 8.63 1.41
N LYS A 88 -0.64 9.70 2.20
CA LYS A 88 -0.89 11.07 1.74
C LYS A 88 0.33 11.93 2.05
N GLU A 89 0.46 13.05 1.34
CA GLU A 89 1.36 14.13 1.76
C GLU A 89 1.00 14.65 3.16
N PRO A 90 1.97 15.16 3.94
CA PRO A 90 3.38 15.32 3.58
C PRO A 90 4.20 14.04 3.78
N VAL A 91 5.10 13.76 2.84
CA VAL A 91 6.15 12.73 2.97
C VAL A 91 7.50 13.40 2.74
N VAL A 92 8.39 13.32 3.74
CA VAL A 92 9.75 13.88 3.66
C VAL A 92 10.75 12.74 3.66
N LEU A 93 11.54 12.65 2.60
CA LEU A 93 12.61 11.66 2.47
C LEU A 93 13.96 12.37 2.52
N ALA A 94 14.87 11.86 3.36
CA ALA A 94 16.25 12.31 3.44
C ALA A 94 17.20 11.13 3.29
N ALA A 95 18.24 11.30 2.48
CA ALA A 95 19.21 10.23 2.23
C ALA A 95 19.93 9.82 3.53
N GLY A 96 20.02 8.52 3.79
CA GLY A 96 20.62 7.99 5.01
C GLY A 96 19.73 8.05 6.26
N ALA A 97 18.55 8.69 6.18
CA ALA A 97 17.61 8.76 7.29
C ALA A 97 16.60 7.60 7.23
N PRO A 98 16.18 7.03 8.37
CA PRO A 98 15.08 6.09 8.37
C PRO A 98 13.77 6.76 7.95
N LEU A 99 12.86 5.99 7.34
CA LEU A 99 11.53 6.45 6.98
C LEU A 99 10.70 6.83 8.21
N ASP A 100 10.06 8.00 8.15
CA ASP A 100 8.97 8.40 9.02
C ASP A 100 7.71 8.64 8.17
N LEU A 101 6.57 8.09 8.62
CA LEU A 101 5.25 8.29 8.02
C LEU A 101 4.20 8.46 9.12
N THR A 102 3.25 9.36 8.91
CA THR A 102 2.12 9.58 9.82
C THR A 102 0.80 9.50 9.05
N GLY A 103 -0.29 9.20 9.76
CA GLY A 103 -1.63 9.16 9.16
C GLY A 103 -1.80 8.14 8.03
N VAL A 104 -1.02 7.06 8.03
CA VAL A 104 -1.20 5.98 7.06
C VAL A 104 -2.46 5.23 7.43
N ARG A 105 -3.41 5.17 6.51
CA ARG A 105 -4.66 4.43 6.68
C ARG A 105 -4.57 3.11 5.94
N PHE A 106 -5.17 2.06 6.47
CA PHE A 106 -5.27 0.80 5.76
C PHE A 106 -6.58 0.06 6.04
N VAL A 107 -6.93 -0.82 5.10
CA VAL A 107 -8.09 -1.71 5.19
C VAL A 107 -7.65 -3.13 4.86
N ARG A 108 -8.09 -4.09 5.65
CA ARG A 108 -7.98 -5.52 5.35
C ARG A 108 -9.24 -6.00 4.65
N LEU A 109 -9.10 -6.52 3.44
CA LEU A 109 -10.17 -7.11 2.65
C LEU A 109 -10.07 -8.64 2.68
N ALA A 110 -11.11 -9.29 3.17
CA ALA A 110 -11.19 -10.74 3.29
C ALA A 110 -11.87 -11.37 2.06
N ASN A 111 -11.97 -12.71 2.04
CA ASN A 111 -12.70 -13.41 1.00
C ASN A 111 -14.13 -12.88 0.85
N GLY A 112 -14.55 -12.61 -0.38
CA GLY A 112 -15.89 -12.10 -0.67
C GLY A 112 -16.08 -10.60 -0.40
N SER A 113 -15.05 -9.88 0.06
CA SER A 113 -15.10 -8.41 0.09
C SER A 113 -15.24 -7.87 -1.33
N ASP A 114 -16.16 -6.91 -1.53
CA ASP A 114 -16.33 -6.17 -2.78
C ASP A 114 -16.65 -4.71 -2.50
N GLY A 115 -16.47 -3.85 -3.50
CA GLY A 115 -16.73 -2.42 -3.36
C GLY A 115 -16.36 -1.62 -4.60
N LEU A 116 -16.31 -0.29 -4.45
CA LEU A 116 -15.86 0.62 -5.50
C LEU A 116 -14.32 0.69 -5.52
N TRP A 117 -13.76 0.81 -6.73
CA TRP A 117 -12.34 1.02 -6.96
C TRP A 117 -12.11 2.34 -7.71
N PRO A 118 -11.18 3.21 -7.26
CA PRO A 118 -10.36 3.06 -6.04
C PRO A 118 -11.20 3.14 -4.76
N ILE A 119 -10.66 2.59 -3.67
CA ILE A 119 -11.31 2.66 -2.35
C ILE A 119 -11.35 4.11 -1.89
N ASP A 120 -12.54 4.59 -1.52
CA ASP A 120 -12.69 5.83 -0.77
C ASP A 120 -12.44 5.57 0.72
N PHE A 121 -11.24 5.93 1.17
CA PHE A 121 -10.79 5.76 2.56
C PHE A 121 -11.56 6.62 3.57
N GLU A 122 -12.35 7.60 3.13
CA GLU A 122 -13.24 8.36 4.02
C GLU A 122 -14.61 7.64 4.19
N ALA A 123 -14.96 6.73 3.28
CA ALA A 123 -16.25 6.03 3.24
C ALA A 123 -16.22 4.62 3.83
N VAL A 124 -15.05 4.12 4.25
CA VAL A 124 -14.86 2.77 4.79
C VAL A 124 -14.24 2.83 6.19
N ALA A 125 -14.46 1.77 6.98
CA ALA A 125 -13.76 1.61 8.25
C ALA A 125 -12.28 1.33 7.97
N VAL A 126 -11.40 2.19 8.49
CA VAL A 126 -9.95 2.10 8.32
C VAL A 126 -9.27 1.88 9.66
N GLU A 127 -8.14 1.21 9.63
CA GLU A 127 -7.16 1.22 10.71
C GLU A 127 -6.05 2.23 10.38
N GLU A 128 -5.36 2.73 11.40
CA GLU A 128 -4.25 3.68 11.22
C GLU A 128 -2.93 3.12 11.76
N LEU A 129 -1.84 3.48 11.07
CA LEU A 129 -0.48 3.20 11.48
C LEU A 129 0.43 4.40 11.22
N SER A 130 1.56 4.41 11.90
CA SER A 130 2.72 5.27 11.63
C SER A 130 3.95 4.42 11.32
N VAL A 131 4.94 5.05 10.69
CA VAL A 131 6.31 4.56 10.67
C VAL A 131 7.14 5.58 11.44
N GLU A 132 7.84 5.12 12.47
CA GLU A 132 8.67 5.96 13.33
C GLU A 132 10.07 5.39 13.36
N GLN A 133 11.04 6.17 12.90
CA GLN A 133 12.44 5.76 12.77
C GLN A 133 12.57 4.41 12.03
N GLY A 134 11.75 4.22 11.01
CA GLY A 134 11.72 3.01 10.19
C GLY A 134 11.04 1.81 10.82
N VAL A 135 10.32 1.98 11.94
CA VAL A 135 9.56 0.94 12.64
C VAL A 135 8.07 1.20 12.47
N VAL A 136 7.32 0.19 12.03
CA VAL A 136 5.86 0.28 11.90
C VAL A 136 5.21 0.24 13.29
N ARG A 137 4.31 1.19 13.57
CA ARG A 137 3.51 1.28 14.80
C ARG A 137 2.03 1.33 14.41
N ARG A 138 1.22 0.42 14.95
CA ARG A 138 -0.24 0.47 14.77
C ARG A 138 -0.88 1.21 15.93
N GLY A 139 -1.89 2.02 15.66
CA GLY A 139 -2.66 2.69 16.71
C GLY A 139 -3.31 1.66 17.65
N ALA A 140 -3.30 1.92 18.95
CA ALA A 140 -4.13 1.15 19.88
C ALA A 140 -5.59 1.49 19.58
N SER A 141 -6.33 0.49 19.10
CA SER A 141 -7.80 0.52 18.95
C SER A 141 -8.49 0.72 20.29
#